data_AF-A0A944KFV8-F1
#
_entry.id   AF-A0A944KFV8-F1
#
_cell.length_a   1.000
_cell.length_b   1.000
_cell.length_c   1.000
_cell.angle_alpha   90.00
_cell.angle_beta   90.00
_cell.angle_gamma   90.00
#
_symmetry.space_group_name_H-M   'P 1'
#
loop_
_entity.id
_entity.type
_entity.pdbx_description
1 polymer ?
#
loop_
_entity_poly.entity_id
_entity_poly.type
_entity_poly.pdbx_seq_one_letter_code
_entity_poly.pdbx_strand_id
1 'polypeptide(L)' 'MTSLRAPGSGPQHIAVGTAETDRQLTDSTRLMYSADMAAFTAWCASVGRRPLPAAPETVTEYVAHSEDFKSSETVVTL' A
#
# COMPACT_ATOMS: atom_id res chain seq x y z
N MET A 1 -24.31 18.06 -32.35
CA MET A 1 -23.21 17.14 -32.03
C MET A 1 -22.39 17.78 -30.90
N THR A 2 -22.76 17.54 -29.64
CA THR A 2 -22.03 18.08 -28.48
C THR A 2 -21.07 17.01 -27.97
N SER A 3 -19.79 17.23 -28.20
CA SER A 3 -18.72 16.51 -27.51
C SER A 3 -18.46 17.21 -26.18
N LEU A 4 -18.58 16.51 -25.05
CA LEU A 4 -18.13 17.02 -23.76
C LEU A 4 -17.37 15.93 -22.99
N ARG A 5 -16.07 15.86 -23.32
CA ARG A 5 -14.89 15.55 -22.48
C ARG A 5 -15.12 14.66 -21.24
N ALA A 6 -14.48 13.48 -21.25
CA ALA A 6 -14.25 12.67 -20.05
C ALA A 6 -13.57 13.51 -18.95
N PRO A 7 -13.99 13.40 -17.66
CA PRO A 7 -13.29 14.08 -16.58
C PRO A 7 -11.83 13.66 -16.60
N GLY A 8 -10.94 14.64 -16.73
CA GLY A 8 -9.50 14.41 -16.78
C GLY A 8 -9.02 13.72 -15.52
N SER A 9 -8.27 12.64 -15.70
CA SER A 9 -7.47 11.97 -14.68
C SER A 9 -6.40 12.92 -14.15
N GLY A 10 -6.79 13.84 -13.28
CA GLY A 10 -5.85 14.56 -12.43
C GLY A 10 -5.20 13.59 -11.44
N PRO A 11 -4.05 13.93 -10.84
CA PRO A 11 -3.44 13.08 -9.82
C PRO A 11 -4.41 12.90 -8.65
N GLN A 12 -4.86 11.66 -8.42
CA GLN A 12 -5.64 11.31 -7.23
C GLN A 12 -4.81 11.64 -5.98
N HIS A 13 -5.23 12.66 -5.24
CA HIS A 13 -4.66 12.99 -3.94
C HIS A 13 -5.18 11.97 -2.92
N ILE A 14 -4.32 11.06 -2.47
CA ILE A 14 -4.68 10.04 -1.48
C ILE A 14 -4.80 10.74 -0.13
N ALA A 15 -6.01 10.77 0.45
CA ALA A 15 -6.24 11.38 1.75
C ALA A 15 -5.48 10.60 2.83
N VAL A 16 -4.75 11.31 3.70
CA VAL A 16 -4.11 10.73 4.88
C VAL A 16 -5.20 10.28 5.86
N GLY A 17 -5.17 9.01 6.28
CA GLY A 17 -6.16 8.43 7.19
C GLY A 17 -6.24 9.18 8.53
N THR A 18 -7.46 9.31 9.07
CA THR A 18 -7.71 10.03 10.33
C THR A 18 -7.54 9.09 11.54
N ALA A 19 -7.37 9.67 12.73
CA ALA A 19 -7.33 8.92 14.00
C ALA A 19 -8.62 8.11 14.28
N GLU A 20 -9.72 8.40 13.58
CA GLU A 20 -10.98 7.66 13.69
C GLU A 20 -10.89 6.30 13.01
N THR A 21 -10.24 6.21 11.83
CA THR A 21 -9.95 4.95 11.14
C THR A 21 -9.09 4.04 12.01
N ASP A 22 -8.14 4.62 12.73
CA ASP A 22 -7.26 3.88 13.62
C ASP A 22 -8.08 3.13 14.69
N ARG A 23 -9.05 3.77 15.34
CA ARG A 23 -9.93 3.12 16.35
C ARG A 23 -10.81 2.00 15.79
N GLN A 24 -10.98 1.91 14.48
CA GLN A 24 -11.77 0.85 13.83
C GLN A 24 -10.95 -0.41 13.56
N LEU A 25 -9.63 -0.38 13.74
CA LEU A 25 -8.75 -1.54 13.57
C LEU A 25 -8.60 -2.31 14.88
N THR A 26 -8.68 -3.64 14.82
CA THR A 26 -8.29 -4.51 15.94
C THR A 26 -6.78 -4.43 16.16
N ASP A 27 -6.33 -4.81 17.36
CA ASP A 27 -4.90 -4.87 17.69
C ASP A 27 -4.12 -5.81 16.76
N SER A 28 -4.73 -6.92 16.36
CA SER A 28 -4.15 -7.86 15.39
C SER A 28 -3.99 -7.22 14.01
N THR A 29 -4.98 -6.48 13.52
CA THR A 29 -4.89 -5.78 12.23
C THR A 29 -3.85 -4.66 12.28
N ARG A 30 -3.77 -3.90 13.39
CA ARG A 30 -2.72 -2.89 13.59
C ARG A 30 -1.33 -3.51 13.54
N LEU A 31 -1.14 -4.63 14.24
CA LEU A 31 0.13 -5.35 14.26
C LEU A 31 0.52 -5.80 12.85
N MET A 32 -0.38 -6.43 12.11
CA MET A 32 -0.12 -6.87 10.74
C MET A 32 0.28 -5.70 9.83
N TYR A 33 -0.48 -4.60 9.84
CA TYR A 33 -0.14 -3.43 9.03
C TYR A 33 1.17 -2.78 9.45
N SER A 34 1.51 -2.76 10.74
CA SER A 34 2.81 -2.27 11.19
C SER A 34 3.96 -3.15 10.69
N ALA A 35 3.79 -4.47 10.68
CA ALA A 35 4.77 -5.41 10.14
C ALA A 35 4.92 -5.24 8.62
N ASP A 36 3.81 -5.13 7.89
CA ASP A 36 3.81 -4.89 6.45
C ASP A 36 4.49 -3.55 6.10
N MET A 37 4.21 -2.49 6.86
CA MET A 37 4.86 -1.19 6.70
C MET A 37 6.37 -1.25 7.00
N ALA A 38 6.79 -2.02 8.02
CA ALA A 38 8.20 -2.21 8.33
C ALA A 38 8.94 -2.95 7.21
N ALA A 39 8.33 -4.01 6.65
CA ALA A 39 8.89 -4.74 5.51
C ALA A 39 9.01 -3.83 4.27
N PHE A 40 7.97 -3.06 3.96
CA PHE A 40 7.97 -2.12 2.83
C PHE A 40 9.04 -1.03 2.96
N THR A 41 9.17 -0.43 4.15
CA THR A 41 10.18 0.61 4.41
C THR A 41 11.60 0.07 4.34
N ALA A 42 11.84 -1.14 4.87
CA ALA A 42 13.13 -1.81 4.77
C ALA A 42 13.51 -2.11 3.32
N TRP A 43 12.56 -2.63 2.52
CA TRP A 43 12.78 -2.86 1.09
C TRP A 43 13.05 -1.56 0.33
N CYS A 44 12.26 -0.50 0.59
CA CYS A 44 12.51 0.81 -0.03
C CYS A 44 13.94 1.31 0.25
N ALA A 45 14.43 1.14 1.48
CA ALA A 45 15.80 1.51 1.84
C ALA A 45 16.85 0.69 1.09
N SER A 46 16.62 -0.60 0.84
CA SER A 46 17.57 -1.46 0.13
C SER A 46 17.68 -1.12 -1.37
N VAL A 47 16.61 -0.63 -1.99
CA VAL A 47 16.58 -0.23 -3.42
C VAL A 47 16.71 1.28 -3.64
N GLY A 48 16.95 2.07 -2.59
CA GLY A 48 17.13 3.52 -2.69
C GLY A 48 15.87 4.31 -3.01
N ARG A 49 14.69 3.79 -2.66
CA ARG A 49 13.38 4.44 -2.90
C ARG A 49 12.87 5.14 -1.65
N ARG A 50 12.08 6.20 -1.84
CA ARG A 50 11.40 6.92 -0.75
C ARG A 50 10.09 6.20 -0.39
N PRO A 51 9.90 5.75 0.87
CA PRO A 51 8.72 4.97 1.23
C PRO A 51 7.44 5.80 1.33
N LEU A 52 7.49 7.07 1.77
CA LEU A 52 6.28 7.91 1.90
C LEU A 52 6.49 9.38 1.50
N PRO A 53 5.49 10.01 0.83
CA PRO A 53 4.49 9.35 -0.02
C PRO A 53 5.16 8.51 -1.12
N ALA A 54 4.79 7.23 -1.22
CA ALA A 54 5.31 6.34 -2.26
C ALA A 54 4.84 6.77 -3.65
N ALA A 55 5.69 6.64 -4.65
CA ALA A 55 5.24 6.68 -6.04
C ALA A 55 4.45 5.38 -6.34
N PRO A 56 3.37 5.42 -7.15
CA PRO A 56 2.60 4.22 -7.50
C PRO A 56 3.47 3.07 -8.01
N GLU A 57 4.48 3.39 -8.82
CA GLU A 57 5.43 2.41 -9.38
C GLU A 57 6.23 1.70 -8.29
N THR A 58 6.56 2.41 -7.20
CA THR A 58 7.28 1.82 -6.06
C THR A 58 6.43 0.77 -5.35
N VAL A 59 5.10 0.99 -5.26
CA VAL A 59 4.18 0.02 -4.67
C VAL A 59 4.03 -1.20 -5.59
N THR A 60 3.88 -0.99 -6.90
CA THR A 60 3.80 -2.09 -7.88
C THR A 60 5.04 -2.97 -7.85
N GLU A 61 6.24 -2.37 -7.84
CA GLU A 61 7.49 -3.11 -7.76
C GLU A 61 7.65 -3.86 -6.43
N TYR A 62 7.21 -3.28 -5.31
CA TYR A 62 7.22 -3.96 -4.01
C TYR A 62 6.31 -5.19 -4.00
N VAL A 63 5.10 -5.06 -4.54
CA VAL A 63 4.14 -6.17 -4.61
C VAL A 63 4.75 -7.31 -5.42
N ALA A 64 5.28 -7.03 -6.61
CA ALA A 64 5.97 -8.02 -7.44
C ALA A 64 7.16 -8.67 -6.70
N HIS A 65 7.96 -7.89 -5.99
CA HIS A 65 9.05 -8.41 -5.16
C HIS A 65 8.54 -9.34 -4.05
N SER A 66 7.41 -8.99 -3.41
CA SER A 66 6.84 -9.74 -2.29
C SER A 66 6.11 -11.03 -2.70
N GLU A 67 5.58 -11.09 -3.92
CA GLU A 67 4.92 -12.28 -4.47
C GLU A 67 5.89 -13.46 -4.59
N ASP A 68 7.15 -13.19 -4.96
CA ASP A 68 8.22 -14.19 -4.99
C ASP A 68 8.52 -14.79 -3.60
N PHE A 69 8.25 -14.05 -2.51
CA PHE A 69 8.43 -14.52 -1.12
C PHE A 69 7.17 -15.16 -0.52
N LYS A 70 5.99 -14.90 -1.10
CA LYS A 70 4.69 -15.37 -0.58
C LYS A 70 4.29 -16.78 -1.01
N SER A 71 5.24 -17.60 -1.47
CA SER A 71 5.00 -19.03 -1.72
C SER A 71 4.76 -19.86 -0.44
N SER A 72 4.77 -19.25 0.75
CA SER A 72 4.24 -19.87 1.98
C SER A 72 2.91 -19.21 2.33
N GLU A 73 1.85 -19.77 1.77
CA GLU A 73 0.45 -19.43 1.99
C GLU A 73 0.13 -19.37 3.50
N THR A 74 -0.29 -18.20 3.99
CA THR A 74 -1.02 -18.12 5.25
C THR A 74 -2.37 -18.80 5.03
N VAL A 75 -2.41 -20.10 5.27
CA VAL A 75 -3.66 -20.86 5.34
C VAL A 75 -4.47 -20.25 6.50
N VAL A 76 -5.50 -19.47 6.17
CA VAL A 76 -6.57 -19.18 7.12
C VAL A 76 -7.40 -20.46 7.20
N THR A 77 -7.04 -21.33 8.14
CA THR A 77 -7.89 -22.46 8.50
C THR A 77 -9.13 -21.89 9.18
N LEU A 78 -10.27 -21.94 8.48
CA LEU A 78 -11.60 -21.78 9.06
C LEU A 78 -12.09 -23.11 9.65
#